data_AF-A0A147K577-F1
#
_entry.id   AF-A0A147K577-F1
#
_cell.length_a   1.000
_cell.length_b   1.000
_cell.length_c   1.000
_cell.angle_alpha   90.00
_cell.angle_beta   90.00
_cell.angle_gamma   90.00
#
_symmetry.space_group_name_H-M   'P 1'
#
loop_
_entity.id
_entity.type
_entity.pdbx_description
1 polymer ?
#
loop_
_entity_poly.entity_id
_entity_poly.type
_entity_poly.pdbx_seq_one_letter_code
_entity_poly.pdbx_strand_id
1 'polypeptide(L)'
;MTVITTFEEKRKDKQMKLERKLLKELSIKKLTESVQSYFGNIRIRSASFYQEGFNEACYDVAVESYLIGGKISRLGRYGETAEQLKLRVNKELKHFSDTLFNFWLYWSEMGVAGQIDESLYYTCEQFVNHWWQEGYQAGIQRQKLRLH
;
A
#
# COMPACT_ATOMS: atom_id res chain seq x y z
N MET A 1 -28.92 -28.55 -6.87
CA MET A 1 -28.20 -28.04 -5.69
C MET A 1 -28.37 -26.53 -5.64
N THR A 2 -29.08 -26.01 -4.65
CA THR A 2 -29.34 -24.58 -4.50
C THR A 2 -28.19 -23.98 -3.70
N VAL A 3 -27.22 -23.36 -4.36
CA VAL A 3 -26.12 -22.68 -3.67
C VAL A 3 -26.68 -21.37 -3.09
N ILE A 4 -27.08 -21.41 -1.83
CA ILE A 4 -27.44 -20.21 -1.07
C ILE A 4 -26.14 -19.50 -0.70
N THR A 5 -25.59 -18.68 -1.62
CA THR A 5 -24.55 -17.71 -1.27
C THR A 5 -25.22 -16.48 -0.65
N THR A 6 -24.79 -16.09 0.55
CA THR A 6 -25.24 -14.83 1.15
C THR A 6 -24.71 -13.63 0.34
N PHE A 7 -25.35 -12.46 0.47
CA PHE A 7 -24.87 -11.23 -0.16
C PHE A 7 -23.43 -10.90 0.26
N GLU A 8 -23.10 -11.15 1.52
CA GLU A 8 -21.78 -10.91 2.09
C GLU A 8 -20.70 -11.81 1.48
N GLU A 9 -20.97 -13.11 1.37
CA GLU A 9 -20.06 -14.05 0.70
C GLU A 9 -19.78 -13.62 -0.74
N LYS A 10 -20.83 -13.26 -1.49
CA LYS A 10 -20.69 -12.81 -2.87
C LYS A 10 -19.91 -11.49 -2.97
N ARG A 11 -20.05 -10.60 -2.00
CA ARG A 11 -19.29 -9.34 -1.91
C ARG A 11 -17.81 -9.61 -1.62
N LYS A 12 -17.52 -10.47 -0.64
CA LYS A 12 -16.15 -10.89 -0.28
C LYS A 12 -15.45 -11.55 -1.45
N ASP A 13 -16.13 -12.45 -2.16
CA ASP A 13 -15.63 -13.10 -3.37
C ASP A 13 -15.25 -12.10 -4.47
N LYS A 14 -16.11 -11.10 -4.71
CA LYS A 14 -15.84 -10.04 -5.69
C LYS A 14 -14.63 -9.21 -5.28
N GLN A 15 -14.50 -8.90 -4.00
CA GLN A 15 -13.37 -8.17 -3.45
C GLN A 15 -12.06 -8.96 -3.63
N MET A 16 -12.01 -10.22 -3.20
CA MET A 16 -10.84 -11.07 -3.36
C MET A 16 -10.44 -11.25 -4.82
N LYS A 17 -11.42 -11.42 -5.73
CA LYS A 17 -11.16 -11.49 -7.17
C LYS A 17 -10.57 -10.19 -7.72
N LEU A 18 -10.99 -9.03 -7.20
CA LEU A 18 -10.45 -7.74 -7.61
C LEU A 18 -9.00 -7.59 -7.12
N GLU A 19 -8.77 -7.80 -5.83
CA GLU A 19 -7.45 -7.71 -5.19
C GLU A 19 -6.44 -8.64 -5.86
N ARG A 20 -6.78 -9.94 -6.01
CA ARG A 20 -5.92 -10.91 -6.71
C ARG A 20 -5.57 -10.48 -8.11
N LYS A 21 -6.52 -9.88 -8.84
CA LYS A 21 -6.18 -9.36 -10.15
C LYS A 21 -5.19 -8.21 -9.99
N LEU A 22 -5.46 -7.22 -9.15
CA LEU A 22 -4.60 -6.02 -9.00
C LEU A 22 -3.16 -6.43 -8.67
N LEU A 23 -2.99 -7.37 -7.73
CA LEU A 23 -1.66 -7.86 -7.34
C LEU A 23 -0.87 -8.51 -8.49
N LYS A 24 -1.52 -9.03 -9.54
CA LYS A 24 -0.79 -9.57 -10.71
C LYS A 24 -0.01 -8.52 -11.50
N GLU A 25 -0.37 -7.24 -11.36
CA GLU A 25 0.31 -6.12 -12.02
C GLU A 25 1.40 -5.50 -11.14
N LEU A 26 1.42 -5.85 -9.85
CA LEU A 26 2.42 -5.41 -8.91
C LEU A 26 3.64 -6.32 -9.00
N SER A 27 4.79 -5.76 -9.36
CA SER A 27 6.04 -6.52 -9.40
C SER A 27 6.83 -6.34 -8.11
N ILE A 28 7.45 -7.43 -7.64
CA ILE A 28 8.35 -7.42 -6.49
C ILE A 28 9.50 -6.44 -6.72
N LYS A 29 10.02 -6.36 -7.95
CA LYS A 29 11.07 -5.40 -8.32
C LYS A 29 10.67 -3.94 -7.98
N LYS A 30 9.45 -3.51 -8.32
CA LYS A 30 8.98 -2.14 -8.00
C LYS A 30 8.86 -1.92 -6.50
N LEU A 31 8.41 -2.94 -5.76
CA LEU A 31 8.38 -2.89 -4.29
C LEU A 31 9.79 -2.68 -3.74
N THR A 32 10.76 -3.53 -4.13
CA THR A 32 12.15 -3.44 -3.67
C THR A 32 12.79 -2.09 -4.02
N GLU A 33 12.63 -1.61 -5.26
CA GLU A 33 13.18 -0.32 -5.70
C GLU A 33 12.55 0.84 -4.92
N SER A 34 11.24 0.81 -4.65
CA SER A 34 10.59 1.85 -3.85
C SER A 34 11.12 1.87 -2.41
N VAL A 35 11.24 0.71 -1.74
CA VAL A 35 11.75 0.66 -0.36
C VAL A 35 13.17 1.21 -0.29
N GLN A 36 14.03 0.85 -1.24
CA GLN A 36 15.37 1.40 -1.35
C GLN A 36 15.36 2.92 -1.57
N SER A 37 14.46 3.43 -2.42
CA SER A 37 14.37 4.87 -2.72
C SER A 37 13.91 5.71 -1.53
N TYR A 38 12.99 5.19 -0.71
CA TYR A 38 12.42 5.94 0.42
C TYR A 38 13.21 5.73 1.72
N PHE A 39 13.69 4.51 1.97
CA PHE A 39 14.26 4.12 3.26
C PHE A 39 15.71 3.64 3.19
N GLY A 40 16.32 3.58 1.99
CA GLY A 40 17.68 3.08 1.80
C GLY A 40 18.79 3.87 2.51
N ASN A 41 18.50 5.10 2.94
CA ASN A 41 19.43 5.92 3.72
C ASN A 41 19.39 5.62 5.23
N ILE A 42 18.40 4.86 5.70
CA ILE A 42 18.31 4.46 7.10
C ILE A 42 19.40 3.44 7.37
N ARG A 43 20.32 3.79 8.27
CA ARG A 43 21.40 2.88 8.67
C ARG A 43 20.81 1.75 9.52
N ILE A 44 20.99 0.50 9.08
CA ILE A 44 20.59 -0.68 9.84
C ILE A 44 21.87 -1.34 10.38
N ARG A 45 21.98 -1.46 11.71
CA ARG A 45 23.17 -1.96 12.43
C ARG A 45 23.11 -3.48 12.64
N SER A 46 22.79 -4.27 11.62
CA SER A 46 22.63 -5.72 11.79
C SER A 46 22.87 -6.55 10.51
N ALA A 47 22.98 -7.86 10.69
CA ALA A 47 23.18 -8.84 9.63
C ALA A 47 22.04 -8.83 8.60
N SER A 48 22.31 -9.33 7.38
CA SER A 48 21.41 -9.31 6.22
C SER A 48 19.98 -9.82 6.49
N PHE A 49 19.78 -10.71 7.47
CA PHE A 49 18.46 -11.23 7.85
C PHE A 49 17.48 -10.13 8.31
N TYR A 50 17.96 -9.10 9.02
CA TYR A 50 17.08 -8.02 9.45
C TYR A 50 16.63 -7.15 8.27
N GLN A 51 17.49 -6.96 7.25
CA GLN A 51 17.14 -6.19 6.06
C GLN A 51 15.96 -6.81 5.30
N GLU A 52 15.88 -8.14 5.27
CA GLU A 52 14.74 -8.85 4.67
C GLU A 52 13.44 -8.58 5.46
N GLY A 53 13.47 -8.69 6.79
CA GLY A 53 12.31 -8.36 7.63
C GLY A 53 11.88 -6.88 7.56
N PHE A 54 12.83 -5.94 7.41
CA PHE A 54 12.51 -4.53 7.17
C PHE A 54 11.79 -4.33 5.84
N ASN A 55 12.26 -4.99 4.79
CA ASN A 55 11.64 -4.94 3.48
C ASN A 55 10.22 -5.52 3.50
N GLU A 56 10.01 -6.67 4.15
CA GLU A 56 8.68 -7.28 4.29
C GLU A 56 7.66 -6.34 4.95
N ALA A 57 8.02 -5.72 6.07
CA ALA A 57 7.15 -4.75 6.74
C ALA A 57 6.79 -3.56 5.83
N CYS A 58 7.75 -3.07 5.03
CA CYS A 58 7.50 -2.02 4.06
C CYS A 58 6.60 -2.51 2.90
N TYR A 59 6.78 -3.76 2.46
CA TYR A 59 5.98 -4.36 1.40
C TYR A 59 4.53 -4.55 1.82
N ASP A 60 4.26 -4.95 3.06
CA ASP A 60 2.90 -5.08 3.58
C ASP A 60 2.14 -3.74 3.49
N VAL A 61 2.77 -2.66 3.96
CA VAL A 61 2.18 -1.31 3.90
C VAL A 61 1.99 -0.83 2.46
N ALA A 62 2.97 -1.10 1.59
CA ALA A 62 2.88 -0.77 0.17
C ALA A 62 1.70 -1.49 -0.52
N VAL A 63 1.56 -2.80 -0.27
CA VAL A 63 0.50 -3.63 -0.82
C VAL A 63 -0.87 -3.17 -0.34
N GLU A 64 -1.06 -2.89 0.95
CA GLU A 64 -2.33 -2.40 1.48
C GLU A 64 -2.72 -1.04 0.89
N SER A 65 -1.75 -0.12 0.81
CA SER A 65 -1.95 1.20 0.19
C SER A 65 -2.35 1.06 -1.29
N TYR A 66 -1.65 0.21 -2.04
CA TYR A 66 -1.94 -0.11 -3.44
C TYR A 66 -3.34 -0.72 -3.63
N LEU A 67 -3.72 -1.68 -2.77
CA LEU A 67 -5.03 -2.32 -2.86
C LEU A 67 -6.18 -1.34 -2.57
N ILE A 68 -6.03 -0.43 -1.59
CA ILE A 68 -7.03 0.60 -1.31
C ILE A 68 -7.17 1.56 -2.50
N GLY A 69 -6.07 2.04 -3.07
CA GLY A 69 -6.08 2.87 -4.28
C GLY A 69 -6.80 2.19 -5.44
N GLY A 70 -6.47 0.92 -5.70
CA GLY A 70 -7.10 0.14 -6.75
C GLY A 70 -8.59 -0.12 -6.52
N LYS A 71 -9.01 -0.35 -5.27
CA LYS A 71 -10.43 -0.52 -4.91
C LYS A 71 -11.23 0.76 -5.17
N ILE A 72 -10.74 1.90 -4.68
CA ILE A 72 -11.47 3.16 -4.75
C ILE A 72 -11.51 3.75 -6.16
N SER A 73 -10.56 3.38 -7.03
CA SER A 73 -10.56 3.76 -8.45
C SER A 73 -11.87 3.49 -9.20
N ARG A 74 -12.70 2.55 -8.73
CA ARG A 74 -14.02 2.25 -9.31
C ARG A 74 -15.01 3.39 -9.16
N LEU A 75 -14.82 4.25 -8.16
CA LEU A 75 -15.67 5.41 -7.91
C LEU A 75 -15.29 6.62 -8.79
N GLY A 76 -14.05 6.71 -9.28
CA GLY A 76 -13.62 7.77 -10.20
C GLY A 76 -14.38 7.76 -11.53
N ARG A 77 -15.00 6.62 -11.87
CA ARG A 77 -15.89 6.50 -13.03
C ARG A 77 -17.18 7.34 -12.92
N TYR A 78 -17.52 7.81 -11.72
CA TYR A 78 -18.70 8.65 -11.46
C TYR A 78 -18.38 10.15 -11.39
N GLY A 79 -17.16 10.56 -11.79
CA GLY A 79 -16.78 11.98 -11.92
C GLY A 79 -15.99 12.57 -10.75
N GLU A 80 -15.67 11.78 -9.73
CA GLU A 80 -14.83 12.23 -8.61
C GLU A 80 -13.35 12.28 -9.01
N THR A 81 -12.64 13.30 -8.54
CA THR A 81 -11.18 13.41 -8.76
C THR A 81 -10.40 12.45 -7.86
N ALA A 82 -9.14 12.22 -8.19
CA ALA A 82 -8.26 11.37 -7.38
C ALA A 82 -8.14 11.92 -5.95
N GLU A 83 -8.07 13.24 -5.77
CA GLU A 83 -7.95 13.91 -4.48
C GLU A 83 -9.21 13.71 -3.63
N GLN A 84 -10.40 13.85 -4.22
CA GLN A 84 -11.67 13.62 -3.54
C GLN A 84 -11.80 12.17 -3.06
N LEU A 85 -11.40 11.22 -3.90
CA LEU A 85 -11.39 9.81 -3.54
C LEU A 85 -10.35 9.49 -2.47
N LYS A 86 -9.18 10.11 -2.53
CA LYS A 86 -8.14 9.97 -1.51
C LYS A 86 -8.63 10.45 -0.14
N LEU A 87 -9.38 11.56 -0.08
CA LEU A 87 -9.97 12.06 1.15
C LEU A 87 -10.90 11.03 1.82
N ARG A 88 -11.62 10.23 1.03
CA ARG A 88 -12.52 9.17 1.56
C ARG A 88 -11.77 8.04 2.27
N VAL A 89 -10.49 7.85 1.97
CA VAL A 89 -9.63 6.81 2.56
C VAL A 89 -8.47 7.41 3.36
N ASN A 90 -8.55 8.69 3.69
CA ASN A 90 -7.46 9.40 4.37
C ASN A 90 -7.18 8.82 5.76
N LYS A 91 -8.19 8.28 6.43
CA LYS A 91 -8.03 7.62 7.73
C LYS A 91 -7.15 6.37 7.61
N GLU A 92 -7.37 5.57 6.57
CA GLU A 92 -6.59 4.37 6.28
C GLU A 92 -5.16 4.73 5.87
N LEU A 93 -4.98 5.74 5.00
CA LEU A 93 -3.64 6.19 4.60
C LEU A 93 -2.84 6.75 5.80
N LYS A 94 -3.50 7.50 6.67
CA LYS A 94 -2.89 7.96 7.92
C LYS A 94 -2.50 6.77 8.80
N HIS A 95 -3.40 5.80 8.99
CA HIS A 95 -3.10 4.60 9.76
C HIS A 95 -1.87 3.84 9.20
N PHE A 96 -1.76 3.69 7.88
CA PHE A 96 -0.60 3.07 7.25
C PHE A 96 0.69 3.85 7.48
N SER A 97 0.63 5.17 7.39
CA SER A 97 1.78 6.06 7.63
C SER A 97 2.22 5.98 9.09
N ASP A 98 1.27 6.05 10.02
CA ASP A 98 1.51 5.91 11.47
C ASP A 98 2.10 4.54 11.81
N THR A 99 1.56 3.45 11.24
CA THR A 99 2.08 2.10 11.46
C THR A 99 3.52 1.96 10.98
N LEU A 100 3.82 2.45 9.78
CA LEU A 100 5.17 2.37 9.21
C LEU A 100 6.17 3.23 10.00
N PHE A 101 5.76 4.43 10.42
CA PHE A 101 6.59 5.31 11.24
C PHE A 101 6.87 4.67 12.61
N ASN A 102 5.85 4.14 13.30
CA ASN A 102 6.02 3.47 14.59
C ASN A 102 6.90 2.22 14.49
N PHE A 103 6.81 1.48 13.38
CA PHE A 103 7.70 0.36 13.11
C PHE A 103 9.16 0.81 13.07
N TRP A 104 9.48 1.85 12.31
CA TRP A 104 10.84 2.39 12.27
C TRP A 104 11.27 2.92 13.64
N LEU A 105 10.40 3.68 14.32
CA LEU A 105 10.66 4.24 15.64
C LEU A 105 11.06 3.17 16.65
N TYR A 106 10.29 2.07 16.71
CA TYR A 106 10.59 0.92 17.55
C TYR A 106 12.00 0.38 17.30
N TRP A 107 12.38 0.18 16.04
CA TRP A 107 13.70 -0.36 15.72
C TRP A 107 14.85 0.63 15.95
N SER A 108 14.58 1.93 15.88
CA SER A 108 15.53 2.97 16.30
C SER A 108 15.73 2.95 17.82
N GLU A 109 14.66 2.83 18.60
CA GLU A 109 14.73 2.75 20.07
C GLU A 109 15.47 1.48 20.54
N MET A 110 15.33 0.37 19.81
CA MET A 110 16.10 -0.86 20.05
C MET A 110 17.57 -0.78 19.59
N GLY A 111 18.00 0.36 19.02
CA GLY A 111 19.36 0.58 18.53
C GLY A 111 19.73 -0.19 17.25
N VAL A 112 18.74 -0.77 16.57
CA VAL A 112 18.92 -1.56 15.33
C VAL A 112 18.89 -0.64 14.10
N ALA A 113 17.96 0.31 14.06
CA ALA A 113 17.89 1.33 13.03
C ALA A 113 18.60 2.62 13.48
N GLY A 114 18.97 3.47 12.52
CA GLY A 114 19.51 4.79 12.76
C GLY A 114 18.50 5.69 13.48
N GLN A 115 18.98 6.81 14.02
CA GLN A 115 18.13 7.77 14.70
C GLN A 115 17.04 8.28 13.75
N ILE A 116 15.81 8.35 14.28
CA ILE A 116 14.62 8.79 13.56
C ILE A 116 14.20 10.16 14.05
N ASP A 117 13.79 11.00 13.12
CA ASP A 117 13.22 12.31 13.37
C ASP A 117 11.85 12.46 12.66
N GLU A 118 11.24 13.63 12.81
CA GLU A 118 9.95 13.96 12.19
C GLU A 118 9.99 13.90 10.65
N SER A 119 11.18 14.06 10.03
CA SER A 119 11.31 13.96 8.57
C SER A 119 11.00 12.56 8.04
N LEU A 120 11.22 11.52 8.86
CA LEU A 120 10.86 10.15 8.49
C LEU A 120 9.34 9.96 8.42
N TYR A 121 8.56 10.66 9.26
CA TYR A 121 7.11 10.58 9.20
C TYR A 121 6.59 11.05 7.83
N TYR A 122 7.09 12.19 7.33
CA TYR A 122 6.78 12.67 5.98
C TYR A 122 7.21 11.69 4.88
N THR A 123 8.36 11.02 5.07
CA THR A 123 8.82 9.98 4.14
C THR A 123 7.86 8.78 4.11
N CYS A 124 7.33 8.37 5.27
CA CYS A 124 6.29 7.33 5.36
C CYS A 124 5.00 7.75 4.66
N GLU A 125 4.54 9.00 4.87
CA GLU A 125 3.36 9.52 4.17
C GLU A 125 3.57 9.54 2.65
N GLN A 126 4.74 9.96 2.17
CA GLN A 126 5.05 9.95 0.74
C GLN A 126 5.08 8.53 0.16
N PHE A 127 5.66 7.56 0.89
CA PHE A 127 5.69 6.16 0.49
C PHE A 127 4.28 5.57 0.37
N VAL A 128 3.43 5.77 1.39
CA VAL A 128 2.03 5.34 1.39
C VAL A 128 1.25 5.99 0.25
N ASN A 129 1.44 7.30 0.05
CA ASN A 129 0.78 8.05 -1.01
C ASN A 129 1.20 7.59 -2.41
N HIS A 130 2.48 7.30 -2.61
CA HIS A 130 3.01 6.76 -3.85
C HIS A 130 2.29 5.44 -4.20
N TRP A 131 2.25 4.50 -3.26
CA TRP A 131 1.63 3.20 -3.50
C TRP A 131 0.11 3.27 -3.68
N TRP A 132 -0.56 4.14 -2.93
CA TRP A 132 -1.98 4.42 -3.18
C TRP A 132 -2.22 4.92 -4.61
N GLN A 133 -1.40 5.84 -5.09
CA GLN A 133 -1.54 6.40 -6.44
C GLN A 133 -1.28 5.35 -7.52
N GLU A 134 -0.24 4.53 -7.37
CA GLU A 134 0.04 3.40 -8.27
C GLU A 134 -1.14 2.43 -8.35
N GLY A 135 -1.73 2.10 -7.19
CA GLY A 135 -2.92 1.26 -7.09
C GLY A 135 -4.12 1.86 -7.80
N TYR A 136 -4.37 3.16 -7.57
CA TYR A 136 -5.44 3.91 -8.20
C TYR A 136 -5.31 3.91 -9.73
N GLN A 137 -4.11 4.18 -10.26
CA GLN A 137 -3.87 4.19 -11.70
C GLN A 137 -4.05 2.80 -12.33
N ALA A 138 -3.52 1.75 -11.70
CA ALA A 138 -3.74 0.37 -12.16
C ALA A 138 -5.24 0.02 -12.19
N GLY A 139 -5.98 0.46 -11.16
CA GLY A 139 -7.43 0.31 -11.09
C GLY A 139 -8.18 1.04 -12.21
N ILE A 140 -7.79 2.26 -12.55
CA ILE A 140 -8.37 3.01 -13.70
C ILE A 140 -8.05 2.31 -15.02
N GLN A 141 -6.78 1.96 -15.25
CA GLN A 141 -6.33 1.40 -16.52
C GLN A 141 -7.08 0.11 -16.86
N ARG A 142 -7.34 -0.72 -15.85
CA ARG A 142 -8.17 -1.93 -15.99
C ARG A 142 -9.62 -1.67 -16.32
N GLN A 143 -10.20 -0.62 -15.77
CA GLN A 143 -11.57 -0.26 -16.10
C GLN A 143 -11.68 0.20 -17.54
N LYS A 144 -10.68 0.95 -18.03
CA LYS A 144 -10.59 1.37 -19.44
C LYS A 144 -10.46 0.16 -20.37
N LEU A 145 -9.60 -0.81 -20.04
CA LEU A 145 -9.41 -2.03 -20.84
C LEU A 145 -10.64 -2.96 -20.92
N ARG A 146 -11.64 -2.78 -20.03
CA ARG A 146 -12.91 -3.54 -20.06
C ARG A 146 -14.01 -2.87 -20.89
N LEU A 147 -13.74 -1.69 -21.45
CA LEU A 147 -14.69 -0.92 -22.26
C LEU A 147 -14.51 -1.13 -23.77
N HIS A 148 -13.61 -2.02 -24.16
CA HIS A 148 -13.38 -2.49 -25.53
C HIS A 148 -13.78 -3.97 -25.63
#